data_AF-A0A4R5Y9E5-F1
#
_entry.id   AF-A0A4R5Y9E5-F1
#
_cell.length_a   1.000
_cell.length_b   1.000
_cell.length_c   1.000
_cell.angle_alpha   90.00
_cell.angle_beta   90.00
_cell.angle_gamma   90.00
#
_symmetry.space_group_name_H-M   'P 1'
#
loop_
_entity.id
_entity.type
_entity.pdbx_description
1 polymer ?
#
loop_
_entity_poly.entity_id
_entity_poly.type
_entity_poly.pdbx_seq_one_letter_code
_entity_poly.pdbx_strand_id
1 'polypeptide(L)'
;MGRQTTFDAKRAEKSVSNRRIAIVRGGIVLSGVLLMVFVPLLAVDDPRPARFGWHMYAAAVDLPKIEVLLADGSLQERNVGNIASGFRPEVDYFVPIARHLCANESAVVAVHMSRRHPAREVALECSTF
;
A
#
# COMPACT_ATOMS: atom_id res chain seq x y z
N MET A 1 -20.93 55.69 -53.25
CA MET A 1 -21.22 54.28 -53.56
C MET A 1 -20.10 53.30 -53.14
N GLY A 2 -19.38 53.54 -52.01
CA GLY A 2 -18.17 52.76 -51.66
C GLY A 2 -18.11 52.20 -50.22
N ARG A 3 -19.23 52.17 -49.47
CA ARG A 3 -19.25 51.71 -48.06
C ARG A 3 -19.62 50.23 -47.87
N GLN A 4 -20.20 49.57 -48.88
CA GLN A 4 -20.68 48.19 -48.72
C GLN A 4 -19.55 47.15 -48.80
N THR A 5 -18.54 47.35 -49.64
CA THR A 5 -17.46 46.39 -49.84
C THR A 5 -16.56 46.21 -48.61
N THR A 6 -16.41 47.23 -47.77
CA THR A 6 -15.59 47.16 -46.56
C THR A 6 -16.23 46.38 -45.42
N PHE A 7 -17.57 46.25 -45.41
CA PHE A 7 -18.28 45.50 -44.37
C PHE A 7 -18.21 43.99 -44.59
N ASP A 8 -18.25 43.54 -45.85
CA ASP A 8 -18.21 42.10 -46.18
C ASP A 8 -16.82 41.50 -45.93
N ALA A 9 -15.74 42.24 -46.23
CA ALA A 9 -14.38 41.81 -45.95
C ALA A 9 -14.13 41.58 -44.44
N LYS A 10 -14.60 42.48 -43.57
CA LYS A 10 -14.48 42.33 -42.11
C LYS A 10 -15.26 41.14 -41.56
N ARG A 11 -16.39 40.77 -42.19
CA ARG A 11 -17.20 39.62 -41.77
C ARG A 11 -16.53 38.30 -42.12
N ALA A 12 -15.89 38.22 -43.29
CA ALA A 12 -15.12 37.06 -43.72
C ALA A 12 -13.91 36.82 -42.83
N GLU A 13 -13.15 37.88 -42.47
CA GLU A 13 -11.98 37.78 -41.60
C GLU A 13 -12.36 37.31 -40.17
N LYS A 14 -13.46 37.85 -39.61
CA LYS A 14 -13.97 37.47 -38.29
C LYS A 14 -14.45 36.01 -38.24
N SER A 15 -15.00 35.50 -39.34
CA SER A 15 -15.44 34.11 -39.47
C SER A 15 -14.25 33.13 -39.46
N VAL A 16 -13.17 33.45 -40.18
CA VAL A 16 -11.96 32.61 -40.22
C VAL A 16 -11.25 32.59 -38.86
N SER A 17 -11.18 33.74 -38.18
CA SER A 17 -10.57 33.84 -36.85
C SER A 17 -11.31 33.00 -35.80
N ASN A 18 -12.65 33.07 -35.76
CA ASN A 18 -13.46 32.28 -34.84
C ASN A 18 -13.33 30.76 -35.07
N ARG A 19 -13.18 30.34 -36.34
CA ARG A 19 -13.01 28.91 -36.69
C ARG A 19 -11.68 28.36 -36.16
N ARG A 20 -10.60 29.15 -36.22
CA ARG A 20 -9.28 28.76 -35.68
C ARG A 20 -9.32 28.63 -34.16
N ILE A 21 -9.96 29.56 -33.47
CA ILE A 21 -10.11 29.53 -32.00
C ILE A 21 -10.92 28.30 -31.56
N ALA A 22 -11.98 27.96 -32.29
CA ALA A 22 -12.80 26.78 -32.00
C ALA A 22 -12.02 25.47 -32.16
N ILE A 23 -11.19 25.35 -33.21
CA ILE A 23 -10.35 24.16 -33.44
C ILE A 23 -9.32 23.99 -32.32
N VAL A 24 -8.62 25.07 -31.93
CA VAL A 24 -7.62 25.01 -30.86
C VAL A 24 -8.25 24.63 -29.52
N ARG A 25 -9.40 25.24 -29.18
CA ARG A 25 -10.13 24.90 -27.94
C ARG A 25 -10.63 23.46 -27.95
N GLY A 26 -11.18 23.00 -29.07
CA GLY A 26 -11.61 21.61 -29.23
C GLY A 26 -10.45 20.62 -29.06
N GLY A 27 -9.28 20.93 -29.63
CA GLY A 27 -8.08 20.12 -29.49
C GLY A 27 -7.59 19.99 -28.03
N ILE A 28 -7.60 21.09 -27.28
CA ILE A 28 -7.22 21.07 -25.85
C ILE A 28 -8.18 20.19 -25.04
N VAL A 29 -9.49 20.37 -25.21
CA VAL A 29 -10.50 19.57 -24.48
C VAL A 29 -10.36 18.09 -24.84
N LEU A 30 -10.23 17.76 -26.13
CA LEU A 30 -10.08 16.39 -26.58
C LEU A 30 -8.81 15.73 -26.01
N SER A 31 -7.69 16.45 -25.99
CA SER A 31 -6.42 15.95 -25.42
C SER A 31 -6.54 15.68 -23.91
N GLY A 32 -7.23 16.54 -23.16
CA GLY A 32 -7.47 16.35 -21.73
C GLY A 32 -8.33 15.13 -21.45
N VAL A 33 -9.43 14.96 -22.21
CA VAL A 33 -10.31 13.77 -22.09
C VAL A 33 -9.55 12.49 -22.43
N LEU A 34 -8.74 12.51 -23.50
CA LEU A 34 -7.89 11.37 -23.86
C LEU A 34 -6.91 11.03 -22.75
N LEU A 35 -6.21 12.01 -22.16
CA LEU A 35 -5.30 11.77 -21.03
C LEU A 35 -6.03 11.16 -19.82
N MET A 36 -7.21 11.67 -19.48
CA MET A 36 -8.00 11.15 -18.35
C MET A 36 -8.45 9.71 -18.54
N VAL A 37 -8.59 9.23 -19.77
CA VAL A 37 -9.00 7.84 -20.07
C VAL A 37 -7.78 6.93 -20.27
N PHE A 38 -6.76 7.40 -20.99
CA PHE A 38 -5.59 6.59 -21.33
C PHE A 38 -4.65 6.37 -20.14
N VAL A 39 -4.43 7.37 -19.28
CA VAL A 39 -3.56 7.22 -18.10
C VAL A 39 -4.03 6.08 -17.18
N PRO A 40 -5.30 5.99 -16.75
CA PRO A 40 -5.74 4.88 -15.92
C PRO A 40 -5.75 3.55 -16.66
N LEU A 41 -6.02 3.51 -17.97
CA LEU A 41 -5.96 2.28 -18.76
C LEU A 41 -4.54 1.70 -18.81
N LEU A 42 -3.52 2.54 -19.00
CA LEU A 42 -2.11 2.09 -18.97
C LEU A 42 -1.68 1.66 -17.56
N ALA A 43 -2.23 2.30 -16.52
CA ALA A 43 -1.93 1.96 -15.13
C ALA A 43 -2.65 0.69 -14.61
N VAL A 44 -3.54 0.07 -15.40
CA VAL A 44 -4.22 -1.19 -15.02
C VAL A 44 -3.29 -2.39 -15.15
N ASP A 45 -2.39 -2.38 -16.14
CA ASP A 45 -1.49 -3.50 -16.42
C ASP A 45 -0.19 -3.45 -15.60
N ASP A 46 0.14 -2.29 -15.01
CA ASP A 46 1.25 -2.20 -14.07
C ASP A 46 0.91 -2.94 -12.77
N PRO A 47 1.87 -3.72 -12.20
CA PRO A 47 1.70 -4.33 -10.89
C PRO A 47 1.51 -3.21 -9.86
N ARG A 48 0.25 -2.95 -9.50
CA ARG A 48 -0.15 -1.84 -8.62
C ARG A 48 0.76 -1.83 -7.39
N PRO A 49 1.62 -0.80 -7.19
CA PRO A 49 2.28 -0.62 -5.92
C PRO A 49 1.16 -0.48 -4.89
N ALA A 50 1.15 -1.39 -3.93
CA ALA A 50 0.05 -1.60 -3.00
C ALA A 50 -0.47 -0.28 -2.41
N ARG A 51 -1.72 0.05 -2.74
CA ARG A 51 -2.70 0.80 -1.93
C ARG A 51 -2.11 1.99 -1.14
N PHE A 52 -1.91 3.12 -1.81
CA PHE A 52 -1.82 4.44 -1.17
C PHE A 52 -3.17 4.80 -0.53
N GLY A 53 -3.37 4.35 0.71
CA GLY A 53 -4.49 4.72 1.56
C GLY A 53 -4.18 4.28 2.98
N TRP A 54 -4.96 4.73 3.96
CA TRP A 54 -4.80 4.35 5.38
C TRP A 54 -4.77 2.82 5.64
N HIS A 55 -5.15 2.02 4.64
CA HIS A 55 -5.01 0.56 4.62
C HIS A 55 -3.57 0.04 4.39
N MET A 56 -2.59 0.90 4.06
CA MET A 56 -1.18 0.47 3.92
C MET A 56 -0.60 0.00 5.26
N TYR A 57 -1.07 0.57 6.38
CA TYR A 57 -0.72 0.11 7.73
C TYR A 57 -1.37 -1.23 8.11
N ALA A 58 -2.37 -1.69 7.35
CA ALA A 58 -3.11 -2.91 7.66
C ALA A 58 -2.67 -4.12 6.82
N ALA A 59 -1.94 -3.92 5.72
CA ALA A 59 -1.92 -4.89 4.64
C ALA A 59 -0.83 -5.98 4.69
N ALA A 60 0.25 -5.82 5.45
CA ALA A 60 1.23 -6.91 5.58
C ALA A 60 2.19 -6.63 6.73
N VAL A 61 1.82 -7.03 7.94
CA VAL A 61 2.83 -7.23 8.98
C VAL A 61 2.96 -8.73 9.17
N ASP A 62 4.05 -9.29 8.63
CA ASP A 62 4.40 -10.69 8.80
C ASP A 62 4.32 -11.02 10.30
N LEU A 63 3.46 -11.97 10.67
CA LEU A 63 3.39 -12.44 12.04
C LEU A 63 4.76 -13.06 12.41
N PRO A 64 5.25 -12.83 13.64
CA PRO A 64 6.46 -13.47 14.08
C PRO A 64 6.26 -14.99 14.10
N LYS A 65 7.25 -15.73 13.60
CA LYS A 65 7.31 -17.18 13.78
C LYS A 65 7.72 -17.46 15.22
N ILE A 66 6.99 -18.33 15.91
CA ILE A 66 7.30 -18.75 17.27
C ILE A 66 7.63 -20.22 17.28
N GLU A 67 8.82 -20.55 17.74
CA GLU A 67 9.30 -21.90 17.95
C GLU A 67 9.57 -22.07 19.45
N VAL A 68 8.98 -23.08 20.08
CA VAL A 68 9.20 -23.40 21.49
C VAL A 68 10.08 -24.62 21.60
N LEU A 69 11.09 -24.53 22.47
CA LEU A 69 11.91 -25.67 22.88
C LEU A 69 11.29 -26.28 24.13
N LEU A 70 10.92 -27.54 24.04
CA LEU A 70 10.35 -28.29 25.15
C LEU A 70 11.44 -28.94 26.02
N ALA A 71 11.07 -29.35 27.22
CA ALA A 71 11.94 -30.04 28.16
C ALA A 71 12.44 -31.40 27.66
N ASP A 72 11.74 -32.01 26.70
CA ASP A 72 12.17 -33.24 26.00
C ASP A 72 13.19 -32.97 24.88
N GLY A 73 13.54 -31.70 24.65
CA GLY A 73 14.44 -31.26 23.58
C GLY A 73 13.76 -31.11 22.22
N SER A 74 12.45 -31.34 22.11
CA SER A 74 11.72 -31.14 20.85
C SER A 74 11.47 -29.66 20.58
N LEU A 75 11.56 -29.29 19.30
CA LEU A 75 11.17 -27.97 18.81
C LEU A 75 9.77 -28.05 18.20
N GLN A 76 8.86 -27.21 18.67
CA GLN A 76 7.51 -27.13 18.14
C GLN A 76 7.18 -25.70 17.69
N GLU A 77 6.61 -25.58 16.49
CA GLU A 77 6.11 -24.30 16.01
C GLU A 77 4.73 -23.99 16.63
N ARG A 78 4.54 -22.75 17.07
CA ARG A 78 3.27 -22.26 17.63
C ARG A 78 2.71 -21.16 16.73
N ASN A 79 1.44 -21.32 16.35
CA ASN A 79 0.77 -20.33 15.52
C ASN A 79 0.24 -19.17 16.39
N VAL A 80 0.78 -17.97 16.16
CA VAL A 80 0.45 -16.74 16.90
C VAL A 80 -0.95 -16.21 16.57
N GLY A 81 -1.55 -16.67 15.46
CA GLY A 81 -2.89 -16.23 15.05
C GLY A 81 -3.97 -16.49 16.11
N ASN A 82 -3.73 -17.43 17.03
CA ASN A 82 -4.64 -17.71 18.15
C ASN A 82 -4.39 -16.82 19.39
N ILE A 83 -3.23 -16.16 19.48
CA ILE A 83 -2.81 -15.36 20.64
C ILE A 83 -3.00 -13.87 20.36
N ALA A 84 -2.78 -13.42 19.13
CA ALA A 84 -2.92 -12.03 18.72
C ALA A 84 -3.73 -11.90 17.43
N SER A 85 -4.80 -11.10 17.45
CA SER A 85 -5.66 -10.83 16.29
C SER A 85 -5.06 -9.85 15.28
N GLY A 86 -3.86 -9.32 15.54
CA GLY A 86 -3.12 -8.45 14.63
C GLY A 86 -1.79 -8.01 15.23
N PHE A 87 -0.75 -7.98 14.41
CA PHE A 87 0.58 -7.56 14.83
C PHE A 87 0.81 -6.08 14.51
N ARG A 88 1.18 -5.29 15.52
CA ARG A 88 1.57 -3.88 15.36
C ARG A 88 3.08 -3.72 15.51
N PRO A 89 3.83 -3.28 14.49
CA PRO A 89 5.29 -3.25 14.55
C PRO A 89 5.84 -2.30 15.63
N GLU A 90 5.03 -1.33 16.09
CA GLU A 90 5.41 -0.39 17.15
C GLU A 90 5.36 -1.00 18.56
N VAL A 91 4.71 -2.15 18.73
CA VAL A 91 4.55 -2.81 20.02
C VAL A 91 5.52 -4.00 20.11
N ASP A 92 6.31 -4.08 21.18
CA ASP A 92 7.17 -5.23 21.42
C ASP A 92 6.38 -6.39 22.06
N TYR A 93 5.90 -7.30 21.21
CA TYR A 93 5.16 -8.48 21.65
C TYR A 93 6.04 -9.64 22.11
N PHE A 94 7.36 -9.60 21.90
CA PHE A 94 8.23 -10.76 22.12
C PHE A 94 8.26 -11.13 23.60
N VAL A 95 8.57 -10.16 24.47
CA VAL A 95 8.68 -10.39 25.91
C VAL A 95 7.35 -10.82 26.56
N PRO A 96 6.21 -10.14 26.31
CA PRO A 96 4.92 -10.56 26.87
C PRO A 96 4.47 -11.94 26.41
N ILE A 97 4.67 -12.28 25.13
CA ILE A 97 4.29 -13.60 24.60
C ILE A 97 5.17 -14.70 25.20
N ALA A 98 6.49 -14.50 25.25
CA ALA A 98 7.39 -15.47 25.89
C ALA A 98 7.03 -15.69 27.36
N ARG A 99 6.79 -14.61 28.11
CA ARG A 99 6.34 -14.71 29.51
C ARG A 99 5.02 -15.48 29.64
N HIS A 100 4.05 -15.21 28.76
CA HIS A 100 2.76 -15.92 28.78
C HIS A 100 2.92 -17.42 28.49
N LEU A 101 3.72 -17.78 27.50
CA LEU A 101 4.02 -19.18 27.16
C LEU A 101 4.74 -19.89 28.31
N CYS A 102 5.78 -19.27 28.87
CA CYS A 102 6.52 -19.83 30.00
C CYS A 102 5.66 -19.97 31.27
N ALA A 103 4.68 -19.07 31.48
CA ALA A 103 3.79 -19.13 32.65
C ALA A 103 2.69 -20.21 32.52
N ASN A 104 2.22 -20.49 31.30
CA ASN A 104 1.09 -21.39 31.07
C ASN A 104 1.48 -22.81 30.62
N GLU A 105 2.65 -22.98 30.02
CA GLU A 105 3.15 -24.27 29.53
C GLU A 105 4.44 -24.66 30.27
N SER A 106 4.32 -25.43 31.35
CA SER A 106 5.48 -25.85 32.15
C SER A 106 6.48 -26.75 31.41
N ALA A 107 6.10 -27.28 30.24
CA ALA A 107 6.96 -28.08 29.39
C ALA A 107 7.91 -27.22 28.53
N VAL A 108 7.68 -25.90 28.42
CA VAL A 108 8.49 -25.00 27.60
C VAL A 108 9.71 -24.53 28.39
N VAL A 109 10.89 -24.70 27.80
CA VAL A 109 12.19 -24.30 28.37
C VAL A 109 12.68 -22.99 27.78
N ALA A 110 12.52 -22.82 26.47
CA ALA A 110 12.90 -21.60 25.76
C ALA A 110 11.92 -21.28 24.63
N VAL A 111 11.79 -19.99 24.33
CA VAL A 111 10.94 -19.46 23.27
C VAL A 111 11.81 -18.71 22.27
N HIS A 112 11.88 -19.23 21.04
CA HIS A 112 12.53 -18.61 19.90
C HIS A 112 11.50 -17.90 19.05
N MET A 113 11.73 -16.62 18.75
CA MET A 113 10.84 -15.81 17.94
C MET A 113 11.62 -15.09 16.86
N SER A 114 11.13 -15.17 15.63
CA SER A 114 11.73 -14.48 14.49
C SER A 114 10.68 -13.72 13.68
N ARG A 115 11.04 -12.54 13.17
CA ARG A 115 10.23 -11.78 12.20
C ARG A 115 11.10 -11.27 11.08
N ARG A 116 10.53 -11.14 9.88
CA ARG A 116 11.24 -10.64 8.69
C ARG A 116 11.33 -9.12 8.63
N HIS A 117 10.33 -8.38 9.14
CA HIS A 117 10.31 -6.92 9.04
C HIS A 117 9.76 -6.20 10.30
N PRO A 118 10.51 -5.27 10.90
CA PRO A 118 11.97 -5.16 10.76
C PRO A 118 12.62 -6.44 11.28
N ALA A 119 13.65 -6.94 10.57
CA ALA A 119 14.28 -8.22 10.87
C ALA A 119 14.72 -8.26 12.34
N ARG A 120 14.20 -9.24 13.08
CA ARG A 120 14.53 -9.43 14.50
C ARG A 120 14.35 -10.89 14.86
N GLU A 121 15.32 -11.40 15.58
CA GLU A 121 15.34 -12.74 16.14
C GLU A 121 15.71 -12.65 17.61
N VAL A 122 14.97 -13.33 18.46
CA VAL A 122 15.20 -13.34 19.91
C VAL A 122 14.93 -14.74 20.43
N ALA A 123 15.86 -15.25 21.24
CA ALA A 123 15.65 -16.43 22.07
C ALA A 123 15.51 -15.97 23.52
N LEU A 124 14.44 -16.39 24.20
CA LEU A 124 14.18 -16.08 25.60
C LEU A 124 14.04 -17.37 26.38
N GLU A 125 14.86 -17.55 27.41
CA GLU A 125 14.76 -18.71 28.30
C GLU A 125 13.69 -18.48 29.36
N CYS A 126 12.88 -19.50 29.64
CA CYS A 126 11.84 -19.42 30.67
C CYS A 126 12.42 -19.27 32.09
N SER A 127 13.71 -19.59 32.28
CA SER A 127 14.47 -19.35 33.52
C SER A 127 14.64 -17.87 33.87
N THR A 128 14.45 -16.97 32.90
CA THR A 128 14.68 -15.51 33.06
C THR A 128 13.43 -14.72 33.48
N PHE A 129 12.27 -15.38 33.53
CA PHE A 129 10.98 -14.78 33.88
C PHE A 129 10.53 -15.19 35.29
#